data_AF-A0A806U4H4-F1
#
_entry.id   AF-A0A806U4H4-F1
#
_cell.length_a   1.000
_cell.length_b   1.000
_cell.length_c   1.000
_cell.angle_alpha   90.00
_cell.angle_beta   90.00
_cell.angle_gamma   90.00
#
_symmetry.space_group_name_H-M   'P 1'
#
loop_
_entity.id
_entity.type
_entity.pdbx_description
1 polymer ?
#
loop_
_entity_poly.entity_id
_entity_poly.type
_entity_poly.pdbx_seq_one_letter_code
_entity_poly.pdbx_strand_id
1 'polypeptide(L)'
;MEEFKLSGKTVRIARLLKGVQIKEVAVMTGIAEDYLSKIERGVAGANVTYRNQFRLLRALRELGYTNAQIAVLTILVENIKEKEEQTA
;
A
#
# COMPACT_ATOMS: atom_id res chain seq x y z
N MET A 1 14.25 -15.51 4.43
CA MET A 1 12.89 -15.09 4.01
C MET A 1 13.03 -13.64 3.57
N GLU A 2 12.79 -13.34 2.30
CA GLU A 2 12.69 -11.94 1.88
C GLU A 2 11.60 -11.27 2.71
N GLU A 3 11.96 -10.18 3.36
CA GLU A 3 11.07 -9.44 4.24
C GLU A 3 9.93 -8.87 3.38
N PHE A 4 8.69 -9.29 3.65
CA PHE A 4 7.50 -8.86 2.92
C PHE A 4 7.38 -7.33 2.92
N LYS A 5 7.77 -6.67 1.81
CA LYS A 5 7.79 -5.21 1.73
C LYS A 5 6.52 -4.68 1.06
N LEU A 6 5.71 -3.97 1.84
CA LEU A 6 4.46 -3.40 1.33
C LEU A 6 4.75 -2.19 0.43
N SER A 7 4.27 -2.24 -0.82
CA SER A 7 4.35 -1.10 -1.74
C SER A 7 3.21 -0.11 -1.50
N GLY A 8 3.46 1.18 -1.75
CA GLY A 8 2.41 2.20 -1.68
C GLY A 8 1.28 1.97 -2.70
N LYS A 9 1.60 1.45 -3.89
CA LYS A 9 0.58 1.08 -4.88
C LYS A 9 -0.34 -0.05 -4.35
N THR A 10 0.21 -1.01 -3.60
CA THR A 10 -0.58 -2.06 -2.95
C THR A 10 -1.56 -1.47 -1.95
N VAL A 11 -1.11 -0.53 -1.10
CA VAL A 11 -1.98 0.19 -0.14
C VAL A 11 -3.14 0.87 -0.86
N ARG A 12 -2.85 1.57 -1.96
CA ARG A 12 -3.88 2.25 -2.77
C ARG A 12 -4.93 1.28 -3.27
N ILE A 13 -4.51 0.16 -3.86
CA ILE A 13 -5.43 -0.83 -4.42
C ILE A 13 -6.27 -1.47 -3.32
N ALA A 14 -5.65 -1.87 -2.21
CA ALA A 14 -6.37 -2.42 -1.06
C ALA A 14 -7.41 -1.43 -0.50
N ARG A 15 -7.06 -0.14 -0.40
CA ARG A 15 -7.98 0.91 0.03
C ARG A 15 -9.16 1.07 -0.94
N LEU A 16 -8.88 1.15 -2.24
CA LEU A 16 -9.90 1.32 -3.27
C LEU A 16 -10.87 0.12 -3.35
N LEU A 17 -10.36 -1.11 -3.21
CA LEU A 17 -11.17 -2.33 -3.19
C LEU A 17 -12.15 -2.37 -2.00
N LYS A 18 -11.84 -1.66 -0.91
CA LYS A 18 -12.73 -1.51 0.25
C LYS A 18 -13.63 -0.27 0.18
N GLY A 19 -13.50 0.56 -0.86
CA GLY A 19 -14.26 1.81 -1.00
C GLY A 19 -13.90 2.87 0.05
N VAL A 20 -12.72 2.77 0.67
CA VAL A 20 -12.30 3.62 1.80
C VAL A 20 -11.62 4.89 1.28
N GLN A 21 -11.93 6.04 1.87
CA GLN A 21 -11.28 7.31 1.52
C GLN A 21 -9.87 7.38 2.10
N ILE A 22 -8.96 8.08 1.43
CA ILE A 22 -7.57 8.21 1.88
C ILE A 22 -7.46 8.86 3.26
N LYS A 23 -8.35 9.80 3.57
CA LYS A 23 -8.45 10.45 4.89
C LYS A 23 -8.69 9.43 6.02
N GLU A 24 -9.47 8.38 5.77
CA GLU A 24 -9.78 7.36 6.78
C GLU A 24 -8.53 6.53 7.10
N VAL A 25 -7.79 6.12 6.06
CA VAL A 25 -6.52 5.41 6.23
C VAL A 25 -5.45 6.31 6.87
N ALA A 26 -5.43 7.60 6.54
CA ALA A 26 -4.54 8.58 7.18
C ALA A 26 -4.79 8.64 8.70
N VAL A 27 -6.06 8.68 9.12
CA VAL A 27 -6.45 8.64 10.55
C VAL A 27 -6.05 7.32 11.20
N MET A 28 -6.33 6.16 10.58
CA MET A 28 -5.97 4.83 11.12
C MET A 28 -4.46 4.66 11.32
N THR A 29 -3.66 5.25 10.42
CA THR A 29 -2.20 5.06 10.39
C THR A 29 -1.44 6.15 11.13
N GLY A 30 -2.06 7.30 11.38
CA GLY A 30 -1.38 8.51 11.85
C GLY A 30 -0.33 9.03 10.86
N ILE A 31 -0.54 8.78 9.56
CA ILE A 31 0.26 9.32 8.46
C ILE A 31 -0.49 10.50 7.88
N ALA A 32 0.20 11.61 7.61
CA ALA A 32 -0.41 12.78 6.99
C ALA A 32 -1.04 12.39 5.63
N GLU A 33 -2.27 12.87 5.37
CA GLU A 33 -3.04 12.50 4.18
C GLU A 33 -2.29 12.81 2.87
N ASP A 34 -1.62 13.95 2.81
CA ASP A 34 -0.83 14.38 1.65
C ASP A 34 0.37 13.44 1.41
N TYR A 35 1.03 13.02 2.49
CA TYR A 35 2.17 12.10 2.43
C TYR A 35 1.71 10.68 2.08
N LEU A 36 0.60 10.21 2.64
CA LEU A 36 -0.02 8.94 2.26
C LEU A 36 -0.43 8.94 0.77
N SER A 37 -0.96 10.06 0.26
CA SER A 37 -1.28 10.23 -1.16
C SER A 37 -0.05 10.12 -2.06
N LYS A 38 1.10 10.67 -1.63
CA LYS A 38 2.37 10.56 -2.37
C LYS A 38 2.89 9.12 -2.34
N ILE A 39 2.80 8.43 -1.20
CA ILE A 39 3.14 7.01 -1.06
C ILE A 39 2.28 6.16 -2.01
N GLU A 40 0.95 6.34 -1.98
CA GLU A 40 0.00 5.57 -2.79
C GLU A 40 0.20 5.74 -4.30
N ARG A 41 0.73 6.88 -4.71
CA ARG A 41 1.05 7.19 -6.11
C ARG A 41 2.48 6.78 -6.51
N GLY A 42 3.33 6.41 -5.56
CA GLY A 42 4.74 6.09 -5.82
C GLY A 42 5.54 7.32 -6.25
N VAL A 43 5.24 8.50 -5.71
CA VAL A 43 6.00 9.73 -6.01
C VAL A 43 7.44 9.58 -5.51
N ALA A 44 8.41 9.99 -6.33
CA ALA A 44 9.83 9.94 -5.97
C ALA A 44 10.08 10.64 -4.61
N GLY A 45 10.80 9.97 -3.72
CA GLY A 45 11.06 10.44 -2.35
C GLY A 45 9.96 10.12 -1.32
N ALA A 46 8.77 9.69 -1.75
CA ALA A 46 7.68 9.27 -0.85
C ALA A 46 7.60 7.74 -0.78
N ASN A 47 8.47 7.15 0.04
CA ASN A 47 8.55 5.70 0.22
C ASN A 47 7.85 5.23 1.49
N VAL A 48 7.44 3.97 1.50
CA VAL A 48 7.01 3.28 2.72
C VAL A 48 8.24 3.05 3.60
N THR A 49 8.38 3.86 4.64
CA THR A 49 9.41 3.67 5.67
C THR A 49 9.08 2.44 6.52
N TYR A 50 10.09 1.91 7.22
CA TYR A 50 9.90 0.76 8.12
C TYR A 50 8.76 0.99 9.13
N ARG A 51 8.72 2.17 9.78
CA ARG A 51 7.63 2.53 10.71
C ARG A 51 6.26 2.57 10.03
N ASN A 52 6.19 3.16 8.85
CA ASN A 52 4.93 3.27 8.12
C ASN A 52 4.46 1.91 7.60
N GLN A 53 5.37 0.98 7.31
CA GLN A 53 5.02 -0.39 6.93
C GLN A 53 4.18 -1.08 8.01
N PHE A 54 4.58 -1.02 9.28
CA PHE A 54 3.77 -1.60 10.37
C PHE A 54 2.41 -0.91 10.53
N ARG A 55 2.38 0.42 10.42
CA ARG A 55 1.14 1.21 10.50
C ARG A 55 0.16 0.83 9.39
N LEU A 56 0.66 0.76 8.16
CA LEU A 56 -0.13 0.40 6.98
C LEU A 56 -0.61 -1.06 7.05
N LEU A 57 0.27 -2.01 7.45
CA LEU A 57 -0.14 -3.40 7.64
C LEU A 57 -1.22 -3.55 8.72
N ARG A 58 -1.13 -2.78 9.82
CA ARG A 58 -2.17 -2.76 10.85
C ARG A 58 -3.48 -2.23 10.29
N ALA A 59 -3.45 -1.10 9.58
CA ALA A 59 -4.64 -0.51 8.97
C ALA A 59 -5.29 -1.46 7.95
N LEU A 60 -4.51 -2.13 7.09
CA LEU A 60 -5.06 -3.11 6.14
C LEU A 60 -5.73 -4.30 6.85
N ARG A 61 -5.17 -4.77 7.97
CA ARG A 61 -5.80 -5.80 8.80
C ARG A 61 -7.10 -5.32 9.46
N GLU A 62 -7.12 -4.08 9.95
CA GLU A 62 -8.34 -3.44 10.47
C GLU A 62 -9.42 -3.27 9.38
N LEU A 63 -9.03 -3.09 8.12
CA LEU A 63 -9.95 -3.11 6.96
C LEU A 63 -10.41 -4.53 6.55
N GLY A 64 -10.01 -5.56 7.31
CA GLY A 64 -10.43 -6.94 7.14
C GLY A 64 -9.62 -7.73 6.11
N TYR A 65 -8.39 -7.31 5.80
CA TYR A 65 -7.48 -8.13 4.98
C TYR A 65 -6.70 -9.14 5.84
N THR A 66 -6.61 -10.38 5.36
CA THR A 66 -5.69 -11.37 5.93
C THR A 66 -4.28 -11.16 5.41
N ASN A 67 -3.26 -11.67 6.12
CA ASN A 67 -1.88 -11.60 5.64
C ASN A 67 -1.70 -12.24 4.25
N ALA A 68 -2.42 -13.34 3.97
CA ALA A 68 -2.40 -13.99 2.66
C ALA A 68 -2.97 -13.09 1.55
N GLN A 69 -4.09 -12.40 1.82
CA GLN A 69 -4.67 -11.45 0.86
C GLN A 69 -3.74 -10.25 0.61
N ILE A 70 -3.12 -9.71 1.66
CA ILE A 70 -2.14 -8.62 1.52
C ILE A 70 -0.95 -9.09 0.67
N ALA A 71 -0.48 -10.32 0.86
CA ALA A 71 0.61 -10.89 0.06
C ALA A 71 0.23 -11.05 -1.41
N VAL A 72 -0.94 -11.64 -1.69
CA VAL A 72 -1.45 -11.78 -3.06
C VAL A 72 -1.61 -10.43 -3.75
N LEU A 73 -2.16 -9.43 -3.05
CA LEU A 73 -2.27 -8.08 -3.60
C LEU A 73 -0.92 -7.48 -3.95
N THR A 74 0.11 -7.63 -3.09
CA THR A 74 1.46 -7.14 -3.40
C THR A 74 2.02 -7.81 -4.66
N ILE A 75 1.96 -9.14 -4.74
CA ILE A 75 2.47 -9.90 -5.90
C ILE A 75 1.77 -9.47 -7.19
N LEU A 76 0.44 -9.34 -7.17
CA LEU A 76 -0.33 -8.90 -8.33
C LEU A 76 0.08 -7.50 -8.79
N VAL A 77 0.30 -6.58 -7.84
CA VAL A 77 0.68 -5.20 -8.14
C VAL A 77 2.10 -5.09 -8.70
N GLU A 78 3.03 -5.90 -8.18
CA GLU A 78 4.41 -5.95 -8.69
C GLU A 78 4.45 -6.51 -10.11
N ASN A 79 3.74 -7.61 -10.38
CA ASN A 79 3.66 -8.20 -11.71
C ASN A 79 2.94 -7.31 -12.74
N ILE A 80 1.98 -6.47 -12.31
CA ILE A 80 1.37 -5.48 -13.20
C ILE A 80 2.40 -4.43 -13.63
N LYS A 81 3.24 -3.94 -12.70
CA LYS A 81 4.29 -2.98 -13.05
C LYS A 81 5.30 -3.54 -14.05
N GLU A 82 5.73 -4.78 -13.85
CA GLU A 82 6.67 -5.44 -14.78
C GLU A 82 6.13 -5.46 -16.21
N LYS A 83 4.81 -5.66 -16.38
CA LYS A 83 4.18 -5.60 -17.70
C LYS A 83 4.12 -4.18 -18.27
N GLU A 84 3.81 -3.17 -17.46
CA GLU A 84 3.82 -1.76 -17.89
C GLU A 84 5.22 -1.33 -18.34
N GLU A 85 6.28 -1.78 -17.66
CA GLU A 85 7.67 -1.46 -18.01
C GLU A 85 8.16 -2.22 -19.25
N GLN A 86 7.65 -3.43 -19.51
CA GLN A 86 8.00 -4.21 -20.72
C GLN A 86 7.32 -3.71 -22.01
N THR A 87 6.27 -2.89 -21.89
CA THR A 87 5.50 -2.36 -23.03
C THR A 87 5.77 -0.89 -23.34
N ALA A 88 6.63 -0.23 -22.56
CA ALA A 88 7.08 1.15 -22.75
C ALA A 88 8.45 1.20 -23.47
#